data_AF-R9K3R3-F1
#
_entry.id   AF-R9K3R3-F1
#
_cell.length_a   1.000
_cell.length_b   1.000
_cell.length_c   1.000
_cell.angle_alpha   90.00
_cell.angle_beta   90.00
_cell.angle_gamma   90.00
#
_symmetry.space_group_name_H-M   'P 1'
#
loop_
_entity.id
_entity.type
_entity.pdbx_description
1 polymer ?
#
loop_
_entity_poly.entity_id
_entity_poly.type
_entity_poly.pdbx_seq_one_letter_code
_entity_poly.pdbx_strand_id
1 'polypeptide(L)'
;MSYSNLEAEQLVPLRDALEELMLFVKKWMDHRVPHFYRYLDFMKNNIETCIYIREDWGDGLIYLRKLLQRDWNKANNEYVGIPSCTLFKESQGELFLQYLGLLDAVRSYFVLDTDLK
;
A
#
# COMPACT_ATOMS: atom_id res chain seq x y z
N MET A 1 -5.25 -18.85 -5.25
CA MET A 1 -4.26 -17.85 -5.70
C MET A 1 -3.15 -17.82 -4.67
N SER A 2 -1.94 -18.22 -5.05
CA SER A 2 -0.75 -18.15 -4.17
C SER A 2 -0.09 -16.81 -4.44
N TYR A 3 0.10 -16.02 -3.40
CA TYR A 3 0.92 -14.81 -3.46
C TYR A 3 2.35 -15.21 -3.11
N SER A 4 3.34 -14.53 -3.67
CA SER A 4 4.69 -14.58 -3.14
C SER A 4 4.67 -14.24 -1.64
N ASN A 5 5.48 -14.98 -0.88
CA ASN A 5 5.65 -14.73 0.54
C ASN A 5 6.28 -13.34 0.74
N LEU A 6 5.86 -12.68 1.82
CA LEU A 6 6.48 -11.42 2.23
C LEU A 6 7.79 -11.76 2.94
N GLU A 7 8.89 -11.29 2.38
CA GLU A 7 10.20 -11.47 2.99
C GLU A 7 10.48 -10.35 3.99
N ALA A 8 11.20 -10.70 5.05
CA ALA A 8 11.67 -9.79 6.08
C ALA A 8 12.31 -8.50 5.54
N GLU A 9 13.17 -8.65 4.54
CA GLU A 9 13.91 -7.56 3.89
C GLU A 9 13.00 -6.58 3.15
N GLN A 10 11.77 -6.98 2.83
CA GLN A 10 10.77 -6.16 2.15
C GLN A 10 9.98 -5.26 3.11
N LEU A 11 10.02 -5.51 4.43
CA LEU A 11 9.22 -4.76 5.40
C LEU A 11 9.56 -3.27 5.43
N VAL A 12 10.84 -2.93 5.54
CA VAL A 12 11.29 -1.53 5.58
C VAL A 12 10.98 -0.81 4.26
N PRO A 13 11.36 -1.35 3.08
CA PRO A 13 11.01 -0.76 1.79
C PRO A 13 9.50 -0.57 1.59
N LEU A 14 8.67 -1.55 1.97
CA LEU A 14 7.22 -1.45 1.82
C LEU A 14 6.61 -0.38 2.75
N ARG A 15 7.09 -0.29 3.99
CA ARG A 15 6.69 0.80 4.92
C ARG A 15 7.01 2.17 4.33
N ASP A 16 8.22 2.34 3.79
CA ASP A 16 8.68 3.62 3.25
C ASP A 16 7.87 4.00 2.00
N ALA A 17 7.60 3.05 1.11
CA ALA A 17 6.73 3.26 -0.05
C ALA A 17 5.29 3.66 0.37
N LEU A 18 4.74 3.04 1.42
CA LEU A 18 3.44 3.42 1.98
C LEU A 18 3.44 4.83 2.56
N GLU A 19 4.47 5.19 3.32
CA GLU A 19 4.62 6.54 3.89
C GLU A 19 4.72 7.60 2.79
N GLU A 20 5.53 7.37 1.75
CA GLU A 20 5.66 8.29 0.62
C GLU A 20 4.32 8.49 -0.11
N LEU A 21 3.61 7.40 -0.42
CA LEU A 21 2.27 7.45 -1.01
C LEU A 21 1.29 8.23 -0.13
N MET A 22 1.28 7.96 1.17
CA MET A 22 0.39 8.60 2.13
C MET A 22 0.69 10.10 2.26
N LEU A 23 1.95 10.49 2.39
CA LEU A 23 2.37 11.89 2.45
C LEU A 23 1.99 12.63 1.16
N PHE A 24 2.16 11.99 0.01
CA PHE A 24 1.76 12.55 -1.28
C PHE A 24 0.24 12.78 -1.35
N VAL A 25 -0.58 11.76 -1.06
CA VAL A 25 -2.05 11.86 -1.09
C VAL A 25 -2.53 12.96 -0.14
N LYS A 26 -1.97 13.02 1.07
CA LYS A 26 -2.34 14.03 2.07
C LYS A 26 -2.05 15.46 1.58
N LYS A 27 -0.89 15.68 0.94
CA LYS A 27 -0.53 16.99 0.37
C LYS A 27 -1.40 17.32 -0.84
N TRP A 28 -1.59 16.37 -1.75
CA TRP A 28 -2.34 16.56 -2.99
C TRP A 28 -3.82 16.89 -2.74
N MET A 29 -4.40 16.27 -1.71
CA MET A 29 -5.80 16.46 -1.33
C MET A 29 -6.04 17.64 -0.38
N ASP A 30 -5.06 18.53 -0.21
CA ASP A 30 -5.13 19.66 0.74
C ASP A 30 -5.56 19.19 2.15
N HIS A 31 -4.89 18.16 2.66
CA HIS A 31 -5.15 17.55 3.96
C HIS A 31 -6.52 16.90 4.14
N ARG A 32 -7.37 16.85 3.09
CA ARG A 32 -8.58 16.02 3.09
C ARG A 32 -8.20 14.57 2.88
N VAL A 33 -8.31 13.77 3.94
CA VAL A 33 -7.90 12.37 3.92
C VAL A 33 -8.99 11.52 3.26
N PRO A 34 -8.74 10.89 2.10
CA PRO A 34 -9.73 10.04 1.46
C PRO A 34 -9.94 8.74 2.25
N HIS A 35 -11.12 8.12 2.10
CA HIS A 35 -11.50 6.95 2.89
C HIS A 35 -10.49 5.78 2.81
N PHE A 36 -9.91 5.53 1.64
CA PHE A 36 -8.94 4.45 1.46
C PHE A 36 -7.64 4.65 2.24
N TYR A 37 -7.30 5.88 2.62
CA TYR A 37 -6.07 6.22 3.33
C TYR A 37 -5.92 5.44 4.63
N ARG A 38 -7.04 5.19 5.34
CA ARG A 38 -7.04 4.43 6.59
C ARG A 38 -6.47 3.02 6.42
N TYR A 39 -6.68 2.41 5.25
CA TYR A 39 -6.16 1.06 4.98
C TYR A 39 -4.67 1.09 4.70
N LEU A 40 -4.16 2.14 4.05
CA LEU A 40 -2.72 2.36 3.90
C LEU A 40 -2.06 2.57 5.28
N ASP A 41 -2.71 3.34 6.15
CA ASP A 41 -2.25 3.56 7.53
C ASP A 41 -2.23 2.25 8.35
N PHE A 42 -3.28 1.43 8.26
CA PHE A 42 -3.28 0.10 8.88
C PHE A 42 -2.15 -0.79 8.37
N MET A 43 -1.90 -0.78 7.06
CA MET A 43 -0.79 -1.55 6.48
C MET A 43 0.56 -1.09 7.06
N LYS A 44 0.79 0.23 7.10
CA LYS A 44 2.03 0.80 7.65
C LYS A 44 2.21 0.44 9.12
N ASN A 45 1.18 0.65 9.94
CA ASN A 45 1.22 0.37 11.38
C ASN A 45 1.46 -1.13 11.68
N ASN A 46 0.87 -2.03 10.88
CA ASN A 46 1.12 -3.47 11.00
C ASN A 46 2.57 -3.84 10.67
N ILE A 47 3.16 -3.21 9.64
CA ILE A 47 4.56 -3.42 9.28
C ILE A 47 5.48 -2.88 10.38
N GLU A 48 5.23 -1.67 10.88
CA GLU A 48 6.02 -1.07 11.97
C GLU A 48 5.98 -1.94 13.24
N THR A 49 4.80 -2.47 13.58
CA THR A 49 4.63 -3.40 14.69
C THR A 49 5.46 -4.67 14.48
N CYS A 50 5.43 -5.25 13.28
CA CYS A 50 6.21 -6.44 12.94
C CYS A 50 7.73 -6.18 12.99
N ILE A 51 8.19 -5.01 12.51
CA ILE A 51 9.58 -4.58 12.59
C ILE A 51 10.03 -4.37 14.04
N TYR A 52 9.13 -3.94 14.93
CA TYR A 52 9.44 -3.67 16.33
C TYR A 52 9.59 -4.96 17.15
N ILE A 53 8.74 -5.95 16.91
CA ILE A 53 8.67 -7.16 17.76
C ILE A 53 9.86 -8.10 17.55
N ARG A 54 10.49 -8.14 16.36
CA ARG A 54 11.75 -8.81 15.90
C ARG A 54 12.08 -10.26 16.34
N GLU A 55 11.48 -10.82 17.38
CA GLU A 55 11.75 -12.16 17.88
C GLU A 55 10.79 -13.14 17.19
N ASP A 56 11.33 -13.87 16.22
CA ASP A 56 10.69 -14.97 15.49
C ASP A 56 9.54 -14.58 14.55
N TRP A 57 9.92 -14.06 13.37
CA TRP A 57 9.00 -13.72 12.31
C TRP A 57 8.17 -14.89 11.77
N GLY A 58 8.62 -16.14 11.95
CA GLY A 58 7.97 -17.43 11.60
C GLY A 58 6.67 -17.35 10.77
N ASP A 59 5.57 -17.84 11.33
CA ASP A 59 4.23 -17.72 10.74
C ASP A 59 3.68 -16.27 10.79
N GLY A 60 4.34 -15.39 11.54
CA GLY A 60 3.97 -13.98 11.69
C GLY A 60 4.04 -13.21 10.38
N LEU A 61 5.04 -13.46 9.53
CA LEU A 61 5.14 -12.86 8.19
C LEU A 61 4.03 -13.34 7.27
N ILE A 62 3.64 -14.61 7.37
CA ILE A 62 2.51 -15.17 6.61
C ILE A 62 1.20 -14.48 7.01
N TYR A 63 1.00 -14.28 8.32
CA TYR A 63 -0.17 -13.57 8.82
C TYR A 63 -0.17 -12.09 8.42
N LEU A 64 0.98 -11.42 8.55
CA LEU A 64 1.15 -10.03 8.12
C LEU A 64 0.83 -9.90 6.63
N ARG A 65 1.37 -10.77 5.78
CA ARG A 65 1.07 -10.79 4.34
C ARG A 65 -0.43 -10.85 4.06
N LYS A 66 -1.17 -11.70 4.77
CA LYS A 66 -2.63 -11.79 4.63
C LYS A 66 -3.34 -10.50 5.05
N LEU A 67 -2.91 -9.87 6.14
CA LEU A 67 -3.45 -8.57 6.57
C LEU A 67 -3.18 -7.47 5.54
N LEU A 68 -1.94 -7.38 5.06
CA LEU A 68 -1.55 -6.40 4.06
C LEU A 68 -2.31 -6.58 2.76
N GLN A 69 -2.48 -7.81 2.28
CA GLN A 69 -3.27 -8.09 1.07
C GLN A 69 -4.74 -7.70 1.26
N ARG A 70 -5.34 -8.04 2.42
CA ARG A 70 -6.73 -7.67 2.74
C ARG A 70 -6.91 -6.17 2.69
N ASP A 71 -6.02 -5.42 3.33
CA ASP A 71 -6.12 -3.97 3.44
C ASP A 71 -5.78 -3.28 2.11
N TRP A 72 -4.84 -3.83 1.34
CA TRP A 72 -4.58 -3.41 -0.05
C TRP A 72 -5.83 -3.58 -0.93
N ASN A 73 -6.51 -4.72 -0.86
CA ASN A 73 -7.74 -4.96 -1.61
C ASN A 73 -8.86 -3.98 -1.21
N LYS A 74 -8.98 -3.66 0.08
CA LYS A 74 -9.94 -2.65 0.57
C LYS A 74 -9.56 -1.24 0.12
N ALA A 75 -8.27 -0.91 0.09
CA ALA A 75 -7.78 0.35 -0.43
C ALA A 75 -8.05 0.50 -1.93
N ASN A 76 -8.03 -0.60 -2.68
CA ASN A 76 -8.30 -0.64 -4.12
C ASN A 76 -9.77 -0.93 -4.49
N ASN A 77 -10.72 -0.76 -3.56
CA ASN A 77 -12.13 -0.89 -3.90
C ASN A 77 -12.53 0.07 -5.03
N GLU A 78 -13.26 -0.42 -6.04
CA GLU A 78 -13.59 0.34 -7.25
C GLU A 78 -14.40 1.60 -6.97
N TYR A 79 -15.26 1.61 -5.94
CA TYR A 79 -16.21 2.68 -5.67
C TYR A 79 -15.72 3.67 -4.61
N VAL A 80 -14.98 3.20 -3.60
CA VAL A 80 -14.55 4.02 -2.45
C VAL A 80 -13.04 4.00 -2.21
N GLY A 81 -12.28 3.41 -3.14
CA GLY A 81 -10.85 3.17 -3.04
C GLY A 81 -9.99 4.17 -3.83
N ILE A 82 -8.73 3.81 -4.01
CA ILE A 82 -7.73 4.47 -4.85
C ILE A 82 -8.29 4.87 -6.23
N PRO A 83 -9.03 4.02 -6.97
CA PRO A 83 -9.60 4.39 -8.27
C PRO A 83 -10.60 5.55 -8.21
N SER A 84 -11.27 5.77 -7.07
CA SER A 84 -12.18 6.92 -6.90
C SER A 84 -11.43 8.24 -6.69
N CYS A 85 -10.15 8.19 -6.29
CA CYS A 85 -9.32 9.35 -6.03
C CYS A 85 -8.77 9.99 -7.31
N THR A 86 -8.58 9.18 -8.36
CA THR A 86 -8.01 9.61 -9.64
C THR A 86 -8.96 10.50 -10.45
N LEU A 87 -10.26 10.48 -10.13
CA LEU A 87 -11.31 11.23 -10.81
C LEU A 87 -11.32 12.74 -10.48
N PHE A 88 -10.50 13.21 -9.53
CA PHE A 88 -10.74 14.52 -8.94
C PHE A 88 -10.09 15.72 -9.64
N LYS A 89 -9.04 15.61 -10.48
CA LYS A 89 -8.49 16.77 -11.22
C LYS A 89 -7.70 16.38 -12.50
N GLU A 90 -8.35 16.43 -13.66
CA GLU A 90 -7.70 16.30 -14.99
C GLU A 90 -6.63 17.38 -15.26
N SER A 91 -6.65 18.51 -14.55
CA SER A 91 -5.73 19.64 -14.75
C SER A 91 -4.33 19.46 -14.13
N GLN A 92 -4.05 18.31 -13.50
CA GLN A 92 -2.80 18.06 -12.74
C GLN A 92 -2.07 16.79 -13.21
N GLY A 93 -1.82 16.68 -14.51
CA GLY A 93 -1.23 15.49 -15.13
C GLY A 93 0.10 15.03 -14.50
N GLU A 94 0.99 15.94 -14.13
CA GLU A 94 2.27 15.58 -13.48
C GLU A 94 2.07 14.96 -12.09
N LEU A 95 1.20 15.55 -11.26
CA LEU A 95 0.85 15.00 -9.94
C LEU A 95 0.17 13.65 -10.07
N PHE A 96 -0.66 13.48 -11.10
CA PHE A 96 -1.29 12.20 -11.39
C PHE A 96 -0.27 11.12 -11.78
N LEU A 97 0.71 11.44 -12.64
CA LEU A 97 1.78 10.52 -12.99
C LEU A 97 2.66 10.17 -11.77
N GLN A 98 2.97 11.15 -10.93
CA GLN A 98 3.70 10.91 -9.68
C GLN A 98 2.91 10.00 -8.74
N TYR A 99 1.60 10.23 -8.61
CA TYR A 99 0.71 9.37 -7.85
C TYR A 99 0.72 7.93 -8.36
N LEU A 100 0.63 7.73 -9.68
CA LEU A 100 0.69 6.41 -10.29
C LEU A 100 2.02 5.71 -10.02
N GLY A 101 3.15 6.42 -10.08
CA GLY A 101 4.46 5.86 -9.73
C GLY A 101 4.55 5.41 -8.26
N LEU A 102 4.04 6.23 -7.33
CA LEU A 102 3.98 5.88 -5.91
C LEU A 102 3.04 4.69 -5.64
N LEU A 103 1.89 4.65 -6.33
CA LEU A 103 0.98 3.52 -6.27
C LEU A 103 1.63 2.24 -6.79
N ASP A 104 2.38 2.33 -7.87
CA ASP A 104 3.05 1.17 -8.48
C ASP A 104 4.16 0.62 -7.57
N ALA A 105 4.90 1.51 -6.92
CA ALA A 105 5.90 1.13 -5.92
C ALA A 105 5.28 0.26 -4.81
N VAL A 106 4.11 0.63 -4.27
CA VAL A 106 3.40 -0.18 -3.28
C VAL A 106 2.78 -1.43 -3.92
N ARG A 107 2.18 -1.30 -5.10
CA ARG A 107 1.53 -2.40 -5.83
C ARG A 107 2.48 -3.55 -6.14
N SER A 108 3.74 -3.25 -6.43
CA SER A 108 4.77 -4.23 -6.78
C SER A 108 4.88 -5.37 -5.74
N TYR A 109 4.59 -5.09 -4.47
CA TYR A 109 4.58 -6.07 -3.40
C TYR A 109 3.34 -6.98 -3.38
N PHE A 110 2.29 -6.68 -4.15
CA PHE A 110 1.01 -7.40 -4.16
C PHE A 110 0.69 -8.06 -5.51
N VAL A 111 1.62 -8.03 -6.46
CA VAL A 111 1.50 -8.70 -7.76
C VAL A 111 1.39 -10.22 -7.53
N LEU A 112 0.52 -10.87 -8.29
CA LEU A 112 0.33 -12.32 -8.20
C LEU A 112 1.49 -13.04 -8.91
N ASP A 113 1.89 -14.21 -8.42
CA ASP A 113 2.88 -15.06 -9.11
C ASP A 113 2.45 -15.46 -10.54
N THR A 114 1.16 -15.33 -10.87
CA THR A 114 0.62 -15.56 -12.22
C THR A 114 0.93 -14.45 -13.22
N ASP A 115 1.31 -13.26 -12.76
CA ASP A 115 1.60 -12.10 -13.61
C ASP A 115 3.07 -12.07 -14.06
N LEU A 116 3.89 -13.02 -13.57
CA LEU A 116 5.32 -13.17 -13.86
C LEU A 116 5.62 -14.28 -14.89
N LYS A 117 4.59 -14.83 -15.56
CA LYS A 117 4.72 -15.88 -16.59
C LYS A 117 4.49 -15.35 -18.00
#